data_AF-A0A3D0W3C8-F1
#
_entry.id   AF-A0A3D0W3C8-F1
#
_cell.length_a   1.000
_cell.length_b   1.000
_cell.length_c   1.000
_cell.angle_alpha   90.00
_cell.angle_beta   90.00
_cell.angle_gamma   90.00
#
_symmetry.space_group_name_H-M   'P 1'
#
loop_
_entity.id
_entity.type
_entity.pdbx_description
1 polymer ?
#
loop_
_entity_poly.entity_id
_entity_poly.type
_entity_poly.pdbx_seq_one_letter_code
_entity_poly.pdbx_strand_id
1 'polypeptide(L)'
;MIIKLNESHRESILNYLYKDASYNIFPIGDIETFGFNQDFQRVYAEISESGQYLSMFLRYRENAIYYADQLRFNLDYLTIFEQDPFEFISGKTELMALVQPHLKDFEQKHMYFCEAHTLNANHESSVEIQKL
;
A
#
# COMPACT_ATOMS: atom_id res chain seq x y z
N MET A 1 16.16 -7.07 -5.30
CA MET A 1 15.94 -6.15 -6.44
C MET A 1 14.54 -5.56 -6.33
N ILE A 2 14.31 -4.36 -6.85
CA ILE A 2 12.96 -3.79 -6.94
C ILE A 2 12.49 -3.84 -8.40
N ILE A 3 11.29 -4.34 -8.63
CA ILE A 3 10.69 -4.44 -9.96
C ILE A 3 9.33 -3.76 -10.00
N LYS A 4 8.95 -3.22 -11.17
CA LYS A 4 7.57 -2.83 -11.46
C LYS A 4 6.76 -4.08 -11.79
N LEU A 5 5.68 -4.30 -11.05
CA LEU A 5 4.81 -5.44 -11.23
C LEU A 5 3.86 -5.26 -12.42
N ASN A 6 3.38 -6.38 -12.92
CA ASN A 6 2.39 -6.49 -13.98
C ASN A 6 1.41 -7.64 -13.65
N GLU A 7 0.43 -7.88 -14.52
CA GLU A 7 -0.62 -8.88 -14.30
C GLU A 7 -0.11 -10.29 -13.97
N SER A 8 1.08 -10.70 -14.45
CA SER A 8 1.64 -12.02 -14.12
C SER A 8 2.00 -12.19 -12.64
N HIS A 9 2.07 -11.09 -11.88
CA HIS A 9 2.42 -11.06 -10.47
C HIS A 9 1.20 -10.96 -9.56
N ARG A 10 -0.01 -10.82 -10.12
CA ARG A 10 -1.24 -10.51 -9.37
C ARG A 10 -1.46 -11.44 -8.18
N GLU A 11 -1.49 -12.74 -8.43
CA GLU A 11 -1.78 -13.73 -7.38
C GLU A 11 -0.69 -13.72 -6.30
N SER A 12 0.59 -13.68 -6.71
CA SER A 12 1.71 -13.75 -5.78
C SER A 12 1.84 -12.50 -4.91
N ILE A 13 1.60 -11.29 -5.45
CA ILE A 13 1.64 -10.07 -4.64
C ILE A 13 0.42 -9.97 -3.71
N LEU A 14 -0.76 -10.38 -4.16
CA LEU A 14 -1.94 -10.41 -3.31
C LEU A 14 -1.74 -11.38 -2.14
N ASN A 15 -1.22 -12.58 -2.38
CA ASN A 15 -0.87 -13.54 -1.32
C ASN A 15 0.11 -12.95 -0.29
N TYR A 16 1.06 -12.13 -0.73
CA TYR A 16 1.97 -11.43 0.17
C TYR A 16 1.24 -10.37 1.02
N LEU A 17 0.37 -9.57 0.41
CA LEU A 17 -0.39 -8.51 1.09
C LEU A 17 -1.45 -9.05 2.05
N TYR A 18 -2.09 -10.19 1.72
CA TYR A 18 -3.11 -10.83 2.56
C TYR A 18 -2.56 -11.39 3.88
N LYS A 19 -1.24 -11.55 4.03
CA LYS A 19 -0.63 -11.85 5.34
C LYS A 19 -1.00 -10.82 6.40
N ASP A 20 -1.32 -9.60 5.97
CA ASP A 20 -1.74 -8.50 6.81
C ASP A 20 -2.84 -7.67 6.13
N ALA A 21 -3.96 -8.32 5.86
CA ALA A 21 -5.05 -7.78 5.05
C ALA A 21 -5.61 -6.46 5.60
N SER A 22 -5.75 -6.33 6.93
CA SER A 22 -6.28 -5.13 7.57
C SER A 22 -5.45 -3.89 7.20
N TYR A 23 -4.12 -3.98 7.27
CA TYR A 23 -3.23 -2.88 6.90
C TYR A 23 -3.12 -2.67 5.39
N ASN A 24 -3.32 -3.72 4.60
CA ASN A 24 -3.17 -3.70 3.15
C ASN A 24 -4.49 -3.58 2.37
N ILE A 25 -5.59 -3.23 3.04
CA ILE A 25 -6.92 -3.20 2.41
C ILE A 25 -6.96 -2.31 1.16
N PHE A 26 -6.27 -1.16 1.18
CA PHE A 26 -6.19 -0.26 0.03
C PHE A 26 -5.38 -0.87 -1.13
N PRO A 27 -4.11 -1.28 -0.95
CA PRO A 27 -3.38 -1.96 -2.02
C PRO A 27 -4.05 -3.21 -2.58
N ILE A 28 -4.69 -4.01 -1.72
CA ILE A 28 -5.44 -5.19 -2.16
C ILE A 28 -6.58 -4.76 -3.07
N GLY A 29 -7.46 -3.86 -2.60
CA GLY A 29 -8.61 -3.40 -3.38
C GLY A 29 -8.21 -2.70 -4.69
N ASP A 30 -7.14 -1.91 -4.67
CA ASP A 30 -6.61 -1.22 -5.84
C ASP A 30 -6.08 -2.20 -6.89
N ILE A 31 -5.33 -3.23 -6.47
CA ILE A 31 -4.84 -4.27 -7.38
C ILE A 31 -6.00 -5.10 -7.93
N GLU A 32 -6.94 -5.53 -7.08
CA GLU A 32 -8.10 -6.31 -7.48
C GLU A 32 -8.98 -5.55 -8.49
N THR A 33 -9.20 -4.25 -8.27
CA THR A 33 -10.10 -3.44 -9.09
C THR A 33 -9.44 -2.99 -10.39
N PHE A 34 -8.20 -2.50 -10.33
CA PHE A 34 -7.59 -1.78 -11.45
C PHE A 34 -6.44 -2.52 -12.13
N GLY A 35 -5.85 -3.52 -11.44
CA GLY A 35 -4.69 -4.25 -11.93
C GLY A 35 -3.43 -3.40 -12.05
N PHE A 36 -2.64 -3.61 -13.10
CA PHE A 36 -1.30 -3.02 -13.23
C PHE A 36 -1.11 -2.12 -14.46
N ASN A 37 -1.99 -2.19 -15.44
CA ASN A 37 -1.87 -1.45 -16.70
C ASN A 37 -2.68 -0.15 -16.68
N GLN A 38 -2.38 0.73 -15.72
CA GLN A 38 -3.07 2.00 -15.56
C GLN A 38 -2.08 3.16 -15.49
N ASP A 39 -2.46 4.29 -16.08
CA ASP A 39 -1.64 5.50 -16.01
C ASP A 39 -1.67 6.13 -14.63
N PHE A 40 -2.67 5.87 -13.79
CA PHE A 40 -2.77 6.44 -12.45
C PHE A 40 -2.28 5.50 -11.34
N GLN A 41 -2.01 4.22 -11.65
CA GLN A 41 -1.63 3.20 -10.66
C GLN A 41 -0.40 2.42 -11.11
N ARG A 42 0.61 2.34 -10.26
CA ARG A 42 1.81 1.52 -10.47
C ARG A 42 2.14 0.80 -9.17
N VAL A 43 2.53 -0.47 -9.29
CA VAL A 43 2.92 -1.29 -8.15
C VAL A 43 4.36 -1.70 -8.36
N TYR A 44 5.19 -1.46 -7.36
CA TYR A 44 6.58 -1.87 -7.30
C TYR A 44 6.73 -2.82 -6.11
N ALA A 45 7.63 -3.79 -6.23
CA ALA A 45 7.94 -4.66 -5.11
C ALA A 45 9.41 -5.02 -5.07
N GLU A 46 9.92 -5.09 -3.85
CA GLU A 46 11.23 -5.64 -3.56
C GLU A 46 11.13 -7.16 -3.49
N ILE A 47 11.99 -7.84 -4.23
CA ILE A 47 12.06 -9.29 -4.32
C ILE A 47 13.47 -9.76 -3.93
N SER A 48 13.53 -10.78 -3.07
CA SER A 48 14.77 -11.45 -2.66
C SER A 48 15.40 -12.25 -3.83
N GLU A 49 16.64 -12.69 -3.66
CA GLU A 49 17.27 -13.62 -4.61
C GLU A 49 16.51 -14.95 -4.75
N SER A 50 15.79 -15.37 -3.70
CA SER A 50 14.93 -16.55 -3.67
C SER A 50 13.53 -16.32 -4.24
N GLY A 51 13.25 -15.14 -4.82
CA GLY A 51 11.96 -14.81 -5.44
C GLY A 51 10.85 -14.46 -4.44
N GLN A 52 11.18 -14.20 -3.17
CA GLN A 52 10.20 -13.83 -2.15
C GLN A 52 9.99 -12.32 -2.11
N TYR A 53 8.74 -11.87 -1.96
CA TYR A 53 8.45 -10.46 -1.71
C TYR A 53 8.94 -10.04 -0.32
N LEU A 54 9.54 -8.87 -0.28
CA LEU A 54 10.12 -8.28 0.93
C LEU A 54 9.43 -6.97 1.29
N SER A 55 9.01 -6.20 0.29
CA SER A 55 8.25 -4.96 0.46
C SER A 55 7.48 -4.63 -0.81
N MET A 56 6.50 -3.74 -0.69
CA MET A 56 5.64 -3.27 -1.76
C MET A 56 5.51 -1.75 -1.66
N PHE A 57 5.53 -1.09 -2.81
CA PHE A 57 5.24 0.32 -2.98
C PHE A 57 4.15 0.49 -4.04
N LEU A 58 3.00 1.00 -3.63
CA LEU A 58 1.88 1.32 -4.50
C LEU A 58 1.87 2.82 -4.74
N ARG A 59 1.68 3.21 -5.98
CA ARG A 59 1.68 4.59 -6.44
C ARG A 59 0.35 4.86 -7.16
N TYR A 60 -0.56 5.61 -6.53
CA TYR A 60 -1.95 5.86 -6.94
C TYR A 60 -2.32 7.37 -7.00
N ARG A 61 -2.48 7.98 -8.18
CA ARG A 61 -2.67 9.44 -8.43
C ARG A 61 -1.66 10.44 -7.81
N GLU A 62 -1.87 10.93 -6.60
CA GLU A 62 -0.87 11.73 -5.86
C GLU A 62 -0.43 11.01 -4.58
N ASN A 63 -1.03 9.86 -4.29
CA ASN A 63 -0.82 9.08 -3.08
C ASN A 63 0.14 7.92 -3.34
N ALA A 64 0.84 7.53 -2.30
CA ALA A 64 1.66 6.35 -2.26
C ALA A 64 1.42 5.57 -0.96
N ILE A 65 1.63 4.26 -1.05
CA ILE A 65 1.57 3.36 0.11
C ILE A 65 2.84 2.52 0.09
N TYR A 66 3.56 2.52 1.20
CA TYR A 66 4.68 1.61 1.43
C TYR A 66 4.32 0.56 2.48
N TYR A 67 4.61 -0.70 2.18
CA TYR A 67 4.37 -1.82 3.07
C TYR A 67 5.52 -2.83 3.04
N ALA A 68 5.84 -3.37 4.21
CA ALA A 68 6.68 -4.55 4.39
C ALA A 68 6.15 -5.38 5.56
N ASP A 69 6.23 -6.70 5.46
CA ASP A 69 5.81 -7.59 6.55
C ASP A 69 6.83 -7.62 7.71
N GLN A 70 8.08 -7.24 7.44
CA GLN A 70 9.14 -7.05 8.41
C GLN A 70 9.61 -5.58 8.44
N LEU A 71 10.20 -5.15 9.55
CA LEU A 71 10.78 -3.81 9.68
C LEU A 71 11.97 -3.64 8.72
N ARG A 72 11.76 -2.98 7.59
CA ARG A 72 12.79 -2.74 6.57
C ARG A 72 12.46 -1.57 5.65
N PHE A 73 13.50 -1.03 5.04
CA PHE A 73 13.41 -0.12 3.89
C PHE A 73 14.62 -0.32 2.99
N ASN A 74 14.38 -0.49 1.69
CA ASN A 74 15.44 -0.61 0.70
C ASN A 74 15.68 0.77 0.05
N LEU A 75 16.91 1.29 0.15
CA LEU A 75 17.27 2.60 -0.39
C LEU A 75 17.13 2.71 -1.91
N ASP A 76 17.07 1.58 -2.63
CA ASP A 76 16.80 1.57 -4.07
C ASP A 76 15.42 2.14 -4.42
N TYR A 77 14.47 2.21 -3.46
CA TYR A 77 13.20 2.90 -3.67
C TYR A 77 13.35 4.39 -3.92
N LEU A 78 14.45 5.03 -3.48
CA LEU A 78 14.66 6.45 -3.70
C LEU A 78 14.75 6.79 -5.19
N THR A 79 15.35 5.92 -5.99
CA THR A 79 15.36 6.07 -7.45
C THR A 79 13.96 5.97 -8.04
N ILE A 80 13.07 5.15 -7.47
CA ILE A 80 11.67 5.06 -7.90
C ILE A 80 10.92 6.32 -7.50
N PHE A 81 11.16 6.87 -6.30
CA PHE A 81 10.50 8.09 -5.83
C PHE A 81 10.87 9.30 -6.68
N GLU A 82 12.11 9.36 -7.18
CA GLU A 82 12.55 10.40 -8.12
C GLU A 82 11.90 10.26 -9.51
N GLN A 83 11.67 9.04 -9.98
CA GLN A 83 11.10 8.75 -11.31
C GLN A 83 9.57 8.78 -11.33
N ASP A 84 8.94 8.44 -10.22
CA ASP A 84 7.50 8.32 -10.05
C ASP A 84 7.06 9.02 -8.74
N PRO A 85 7.10 10.37 -8.73
CA PRO A 85 6.87 11.16 -7.53
C PRO A 85 5.42 11.08 -7.03
N PHE A 86 5.23 11.49 -5.78
CA PHE A 86 3.95 11.53 -5.07
C PHE A 86 3.92 12.74 -4.14
N GLU A 87 2.72 13.19 -3.78
CA GLU A 87 2.52 14.26 -2.79
C GLU A 87 2.30 13.70 -1.38
N PHE A 88 1.73 12.50 -1.28
CA PHE A 88 1.42 11.86 0.00
C PHE A 88 1.94 10.43 0.00
N ILE A 89 2.53 10.00 1.12
CA ILE A 89 2.89 8.60 1.34
C ILE A 89 2.39 8.16 2.71
N SER A 90 1.84 6.95 2.76
CA SER A 90 1.34 6.33 3.97
C SER A 90 1.89 4.92 4.16
N GLY A 91 1.87 4.45 5.40
CA GLY A 91 2.36 3.15 5.79
C GLY A 91 2.31 2.99 7.31
N LYS A 92 2.71 1.83 7.81
CA LYS A 92 2.84 1.60 9.26
C LYS A 92 3.84 2.57 9.87
N THR A 93 3.60 2.98 11.11
CA THR A 93 4.42 4.01 11.78
C THR A 93 5.91 3.61 11.82
N GLU A 94 6.19 2.37 12.17
CA GLU A 94 7.54 1.82 12.25
C GLU A 94 8.24 1.73 10.88
N LEU A 95 7.50 1.47 9.81
CA LEU A 95 8.04 1.48 8.45
C LEU A 95 8.29 2.91 7.99
N MET A 96 7.35 3.82 8.24
CA MET A 96 7.49 5.23 7.87
C MET A 96 8.65 5.92 8.60
N ALA A 97 8.99 5.48 9.81
CA ALA A 97 10.19 5.94 10.51
C ALA A 97 11.50 5.63 9.75
N LEU A 98 11.51 4.58 8.91
CA LEU A 98 12.64 4.26 8.03
C LEU A 98 12.62 5.04 6.71
N VAL A 99 11.44 5.40 6.21
CA VAL A 99 11.27 6.12 4.94
C VAL A 99 11.47 7.63 5.11
N GLN A 100 10.88 8.21 6.17
CA GLN A 100 10.82 9.64 6.45
C GLN A 100 12.18 10.36 6.36
N PRO A 101 13.30 9.81 6.88
CA PRO A 101 14.60 10.50 6.81
C PRO A 101 15.09 10.82 5.38
N HIS A 102 14.51 10.16 4.38
CA HIS A 102 14.87 10.33 2.98
C HIS A 102 13.91 11.24 2.19
N LEU A 103 12.79 11.65 2.80
CA LEU A 103 11.78 12.49 2.17
C LEU A 103 11.96 13.95 2.61
N LYS A 104 12.63 14.74 1.75
CA LYS A 104 12.77 16.19 1.97
C LYS A 104 11.42 16.87 1.73
N ASP A 105 11.09 17.85 2.56
CA ASP A 105 9.88 18.68 2.42
C ASP A 105 8.54 17.96 2.69
N PHE A 106 8.57 16.78 3.32
CA PHE A 106 7.37 16.09 3.80
C PHE A 106 7.14 16.35 5.29
N GLU A 107 5.88 16.62 5.66
CA GLU A 107 5.45 16.70 7.05
C GLU A 107 4.86 15.35 7.50
N GLN A 108 5.33 14.84 8.64
CA GLN A 108 4.77 13.63 9.22
C GLN A 108 3.51 13.94 10.01
N LYS A 109 2.42 13.25 9.69
CA LYS A 109 1.19 13.23 10.47
C LYS A 109 0.89 11.82 10.96
N HIS A 110 0.91 11.62 12.27
CA HIS A 110 0.50 10.34 12.85
C HIS A 110 -1.02 10.21 12.81
N MET A 111 -1.50 9.02 12.42
CA MET A 111 -2.91 8.67 12.37
C MET A 111 -3.14 7.35 13.11
N TYR A 112 -4.35 7.15 13.62
CA TYR A 112 -4.74 5.92 14.30
C TYR A 112 -5.37 4.95 13.31
N PHE A 113 -4.93 3.70 13.36
CA PHE A 113 -5.52 2.62 12.59
C PHE A 113 -6.79 2.12 13.29
N CYS A 114 -7.86 1.92 12.52
CA CYS A 114 -9.13 1.38 13.00
C CYS A 114 -9.45 0.13 12.22
N GLU A 115 -9.72 -0.98 12.92
CA GLU A 115 -10.11 -2.24 12.31
C GLU A 115 -11.35 -2.83 12.99
N ALA A 116 -12.16 -3.52 12.19
CA ALA A 116 -13.34 -4.22 12.65
C ALA A 116 -13.07 -5.73 12.65
N HIS A 117 -13.06 -6.35 13.83
CA HIS A 117 -12.87 -7.79 13.97
C HIS A 117 -14.17 -8.59 13.90
N THR A 118 -15.31 -7.93 14.13
CA THR A 118 -16.61 -8.58 14.21
C THR A 118 -17.67 -7.70 13.55
N LEU A 119 -18.60 -8.34 12.84
CA LEU A 119 -19.80 -7.70 12.33
C LEU A 119 -20.96 -8.05 13.26
N ASN A 120 -21.50 -7.04 13.95
CA ASN A 120 -22.70 -7.23 14.78
C ASN A 120 -23.95 -7.12 13.90
N ALA A 121 -24.41 -8.27 13.38
CA ALA A 121 -25.56 -8.35 12.48
C ALA A 121 -26.93 -7.99 13.13
N ASN A 122 -26.98 -7.83 14.45
CA ASN A 122 -28.24 -7.60 15.20
C ASN A 122 -28.67 -6.13 15.29
N HIS A 123 -28.01 -5.22 14.58
CA HIS A 123 -28.37 -3.80 14.56
C HIS A 123 -29.12 -3.46 13.26
N GLU A 124 -30.44 -3.68 13.23
CA GLU A 124 -31.29 -3.11 12.19
C GLU A 124 -31.42 -1.61 12.42
N SER A 125 -30.51 -0.85 11.85
CA SER A 125 -30.62 0.61 11.75
C SER A 125 -31.54 0.92 10.56
N SER A 126 -32.77 1.36 10.80
CA SER A 126 -33.62 1.91 9.75
C SER A 126 -33.04 3.25 9.28
N VAL A 127 -32.22 3.22 8.24
CA VAL A 127 -31.71 4.43 7.57
C VAL A 127 -32.64 4.75 6.41
N GLU A 128 -33.41 5.82 6.51
CA GLU A 128 -34.16 6.36 5.37
C GLU A 128 -33.18 7.06 4.42
N ILE A 129 -32.98 6.49 3.23
CA ILE A 129 -32.20 7.12 2.17
C ILE A 129 -33.19 7.90 1.29
N GLN A 130 -33.26 9.22 1.47
CA GLN A 130 -33.97 10.10 0.54
C GLN A 130 -33.06 10.49 -0.62
N LYS A 131 -33.59 10.43 -1.83
CA LYS A 131 -32.94 10.95 -3.03
C LYS A 131 -33.03 12.48 -3.00
N LEU A 132 -31.90 13.17 -3.19
CA LEU A 132 -31.85 14.62 -3.41
C LEU A 132 -32.63 15.01 -4.68
#